data_AF-A0A7X6DQP3-F1
#
_entry.id   AF-A0A7X6DQP3-F1
#
_cell.length_a   1.000
_cell.length_b   1.000
_cell.length_c   1.000
_cell.angle_alpha   90.00
_cell.angle_beta   90.00
_cell.angle_gamma   90.00
#
_symmetry.space_group_name_H-M   'P 1'
#
loop_
_entity.id
_entity.type
_entity.pdbx_description
1 polymer ?
#
loop_
_entity_poly.entity_id
_entity_poly.type
_entity_poly.pdbx_seq_one_letter_code
_entity_poly.pdbx_strand_id
1 'polypeptide(L)'
;MRTYFCHGCAVINGTLLPPPKGDGLTDNSYKLDKYIKHTLPSSCGDYKTVFTGVASESYQNYIVTAVASGHVQIDSKNRINIVYVGSGTTGIALKGGKWVGDMGAVKVVCHSDTNRIHGFPIAITELSSASCIQCGKIIPY
;
A
#
# COMPACT_ATOMS: atom_id res chain seq x y z
N MET A 1 1.96 -19.84 -0.60
CA MET A 1 3.09 -19.29 -1.38
C MET A 1 2.75 -17.86 -1.79
N ARG A 2 3.73 -16.96 -1.94
CA ARG A 2 3.52 -15.58 -2.45
C ARG A 2 4.27 -15.42 -3.77
N THR A 3 3.71 -14.66 -4.69
CA THR A 3 4.32 -14.42 -6.00
C THR A 3 4.56 -12.94 -6.20
N TYR A 4 5.72 -12.60 -6.77
CA TYR A 4 6.18 -11.22 -6.91
C TYR A 4 6.45 -10.87 -8.38
N PHE A 5 6.02 -9.68 -8.77
CA PHE A 5 6.27 -9.11 -10.09
C PHE A 5 6.87 -7.72 -9.93
N CYS A 6 7.86 -7.38 -10.78
CA CYS A 6 8.19 -5.98 -10.98
C CYS A 6 7.00 -5.29 -11.67
N HIS A 7 6.85 -3.98 -11.47
CA HIS A 7 5.73 -3.22 -12.03
C HIS A 7 5.60 -3.40 -13.54
N GLY A 8 6.72 -3.33 -14.29
CA GLY A 8 6.70 -3.52 -15.75
C GLY A 8 6.14 -4.88 -16.18
N CYS A 9 6.56 -5.98 -15.54
CA CYS A 9 6.02 -7.31 -15.83
C CYS A 9 4.56 -7.44 -15.40
N ALA A 10 4.19 -6.86 -14.26
CA ALA A 10 2.81 -6.87 -13.78
C ALA A 10 1.86 -6.13 -14.73
N VAL A 11 2.30 -5.04 -15.37
CA VAL A 11 1.52 -4.37 -16.43
C VAL A 11 1.42 -5.26 -17.66
N ILE A 12 2.55 -5.82 -18.13
CA ILE A 12 2.60 -6.67 -19.33
C ILE A 12 1.66 -7.89 -19.21
N ASN A 13 1.61 -8.52 -18.04
CA ASN A 13 0.78 -9.70 -17.82
C ASN A 13 -0.64 -9.40 -17.32
N GLY A 14 -1.01 -8.12 -17.20
CA GLY A 14 -2.34 -7.69 -16.76
C GLY A 14 -2.63 -7.84 -15.26
N THR A 15 -1.65 -8.25 -14.43
CA THR A 15 -1.82 -8.31 -12.97
C THR A 15 -1.94 -6.91 -12.38
N LEU A 16 -1.20 -5.93 -12.92
CA LEU A 16 -1.33 -4.53 -12.56
C LEU A 16 -2.18 -3.81 -13.59
N LEU A 17 -3.41 -3.50 -13.19
CA LEU A 17 -4.30 -2.65 -13.96
C LEU A 17 -4.01 -1.18 -13.64
N PRO A 18 -4.23 -0.25 -14.60
CA PRO A 18 -4.18 1.17 -14.32
C PRO A 18 -5.05 1.50 -13.10
N PRO A 19 -4.62 2.42 -12.22
CA PRO A 19 -5.48 2.87 -11.14
C PRO A 19 -6.78 3.38 -11.77
N PRO A 20 -7.93 2.93 -11.25
CA PRO A 20 -9.18 3.31 -11.86
C PRO A 20 -9.38 4.83 -11.74
N LYS A 21 -9.91 5.44 -12.80
CA LYS A 21 -10.28 6.86 -12.80
C LYS A 21 -11.49 6.99 -11.89
N GLY A 22 -11.35 7.65 -10.74
CA GLY A 22 -12.42 7.75 -9.76
C GLY A 22 -12.26 8.93 -8.82
N ASP A 23 -13.42 9.40 -8.36
CA ASP A 23 -13.63 10.58 -7.52
C ASP A 23 -13.09 10.37 -6.09
N GLY A 24 -12.98 11.47 -5.34
CA GLY A 24 -12.13 11.63 -4.16
C GLY A 24 -12.22 10.56 -3.05
N LEU A 25 -11.25 10.61 -2.12
CA LEU A 25 -11.04 9.62 -1.04
C LEU A 25 -12.20 9.41 -0.05
N THR A 26 -13.24 10.22 -0.14
CA THR A 26 -14.43 10.16 0.72
C THR A 26 -15.70 9.98 -0.10
N ASP A 27 -15.56 9.62 -1.38
CA ASP A 27 -16.70 9.43 -2.31
C ASP A 27 -17.62 8.26 -1.91
N ASN A 28 -17.14 7.37 -1.05
CA ASN A 28 -17.95 6.34 -0.43
C ASN A 28 -17.51 6.05 1.02
N SER A 29 -18.42 5.40 1.76
CA SER A 29 -18.24 5.09 3.19
C SER A 29 -17.04 4.19 3.47
N TYR A 30 -16.69 3.27 2.55
CA TYR A 30 -15.54 2.41 2.71
C TYR A 30 -14.23 3.18 2.63
N LYS A 31 -14.05 4.01 1.60
CA LYS A 31 -12.83 4.83 1.47
C LYS A 31 -12.71 5.82 2.61
N LEU A 32 -13.82 6.44 3.03
CA LEU A 32 -13.86 7.33 4.19
C LEU A 32 -13.40 6.60 5.47
N ASP A 33 -13.90 5.39 5.72
CA ASP A 33 -13.48 4.57 6.87
C ASP A 33 -11.97 4.27 6.82
N LYS A 34 -11.44 3.90 5.65
CA LYS A 34 -10.01 3.59 5.50
C LYS A 34 -9.13 4.84 5.62
N TYR A 35 -9.58 5.96 5.08
CA TYR A 35 -8.93 7.25 5.27
C TYR A 35 -8.85 7.58 6.76
N ILE A 36 -9.98 7.63 7.47
CA ILE A 36 -10.04 7.91 8.92
C ILE A 36 -9.11 6.96 9.68
N LYS A 37 -9.18 5.66 9.40
CA LYS A 37 -8.35 4.65 10.08
C LYS A 37 -6.84 4.91 9.94
N HIS A 38 -6.38 5.37 8.78
CA HIS A 38 -4.96 5.51 8.45
C HIS A 38 -4.45 6.95 8.55
N THR A 39 -5.30 7.94 8.85
CA THR A 39 -4.89 9.32 9.13
C THR A 39 -5.21 9.77 10.55
N LEU A 40 -6.21 9.15 11.20
CA LEU A 40 -6.67 9.49 12.54
C LEU A 40 -6.76 8.24 13.41
N PRO A 41 -5.71 7.90 14.18
CA PRO A 41 -5.75 6.72 15.02
C PRO A 41 -6.75 6.90 16.16
N SER A 42 -7.85 6.14 16.13
CA SER A 42 -8.67 5.92 17.33
C SER A 42 -7.92 5.03 18.33
N SER A 43 -8.03 5.34 19.62
CA SER A 43 -7.33 4.65 20.72
C SER A 43 -7.66 3.16 20.86
N CYS A 44 -8.73 2.67 20.21
CA CYS A 44 -9.14 1.27 20.27
C CYS A 44 -8.54 0.46 19.10
N GLY A 45 -7.45 -0.27 19.35
CA GLY A 45 -6.98 -1.36 18.50
C GLY A 45 -5.53 -1.78 18.79
N ASP A 46 -5.25 -3.08 18.65
CA ASP A 46 -3.97 -3.68 19.06
C ASP A 46 -2.79 -3.27 18.20
N TYR A 47 -2.94 -3.16 16.87
CA TYR A 47 -1.88 -2.70 15.96
C TYR A 47 -2.46 -1.92 14.78
N LYS A 48 -1.93 -0.73 14.51
CA LYS A 48 -2.35 0.15 13.41
C LYS A 48 -1.15 0.87 12.82
N THR A 49 -1.23 1.17 11.53
CA THR A 49 -0.28 2.08 10.87
C THR A 49 -1.01 3.32 10.37
N VAL A 50 -0.36 4.47 10.55
CA VAL A 50 -0.92 5.79 10.27
C VAL A 50 0.06 6.56 9.40
N PHE A 51 -0.41 7.26 8.38
CA PHE A 51 0.41 8.14 7.56
C PHE A 51 0.96 9.30 8.40
N THR A 52 2.16 9.78 8.06
CA THR A 52 2.74 10.97 8.70
C THR A 52 1.96 12.25 8.36
N GLY A 53 1.29 12.28 7.21
CA GLY A 53 0.36 13.34 6.81
C GLY A 53 -1.09 12.94 7.04
N VAL A 54 -1.87 13.86 7.63
CA VAL A 54 -3.32 13.68 7.83
C VAL A 54 -4.17 14.25 6.69
N ALA A 55 -3.53 14.88 5.70
CA ALA A 55 -4.22 15.41 4.53
C ALA A 55 -4.67 14.28 3.60
N SER A 56 -5.89 14.41 3.07
CA SER A 56 -6.43 13.54 2.02
C SER A 56 -5.46 13.42 0.84
N GLU A 57 -4.84 14.51 0.41
CA GLU A 57 -3.89 14.53 -0.70
C GLU A 57 -2.69 13.57 -0.50
N SER A 58 -2.12 13.52 0.71
CA SER A 58 -1.00 12.61 1.00
C SER A 58 -1.41 11.14 0.84
N TYR A 59 -2.58 10.77 1.38
CA TYR A 59 -3.15 9.44 1.24
C TYR A 59 -3.46 9.10 -0.23
N GLN A 60 -3.99 10.06 -0.98
CA GLN A 60 -4.34 9.92 -2.39
C GLN A 60 -3.10 9.71 -3.26
N ASN A 61 -2.04 10.48 -3.03
CA ASN A 61 -0.79 10.35 -3.77
C ASN A 61 -0.23 8.93 -3.64
N TYR A 62 -0.29 8.31 -2.45
CA TYR A 62 0.16 6.93 -2.32
C TYR A 62 -0.73 5.90 -3.03
N ILE A 63 -2.03 6.19 -3.19
CA ILE A 63 -2.96 5.33 -3.94
C ILE A 63 -2.78 5.51 -5.46
N VAL A 64 -2.54 6.74 -5.91
CA VAL A 64 -2.51 7.12 -7.34
C VAL A 64 -1.12 6.97 -7.96
N THR A 65 -0.05 7.37 -7.25
CA THR A 65 1.35 7.40 -7.74
C THR A 65 2.01 6.02 -7.76
N ALA A 66 1.19 5.01 -7.97
CA ALA A 66 1.43 3.61 -7.83
C ALA A 66 2.45 2.96 -8.78
N VAL A 67 3.24 3.77 -9.50
CA VAL A 67 3.82 3.37 -10.79
C VAL A 67 5.36 3.50 -10.83
N ALA A 68 6.00 4.08 -9.80
CA ALA A 68 7.40 4.52 -9.87
C ALA A 68 8.44 3.73 -9.05
N SER A 69 8.06 2.98 -8.00
CA SER A 69 8.99 2.17 -7.18
C SER A 69 8.28 1.02 -6.46
N GLY A 70 8.99 -0.09 -6.20
CA GLY A 70 8.50 -1.23 -5.44
C GLY A 70 8.01 -2.44 -6.27
N HIS A 71 6.97 -3.15 -5.82
CA HIS A 71 6.52 -4.40 -6.47
C HIS A 71 5.03 -4.70 -6.35
N VAL A 72 4.59 -5.59 -7.23
CA VAL A 72 3.27 -6.21 -7.16
C VAL A 72 3.39 -7.58 -6.50
N GLN A 73 2.58 -7.81 -5.47
CA GLN A 73 2.54 -9.04 -4.68
C GLN A 73 1.17 -9.69 -4.82
N ILE A 74 1.15 -10.94 -5.29
CA ILE A 74 0.00 -11.84 -5.14
C ILE A 74 0.18 -12.60 -3.83
N ASP A 75 -0.72 -12.39 -2.89
CA ASP A 75 -0.66 -13.05 -1.59
C ASP A 75 -1.24 -14.48 -1.61
N SER A 76 -1.16 -15.17 -0.48
CA SER A 76 -1.65 -16.55 -0.36
C SER A 76 -3.17 -16.70 -0.50
N LYS A 77 -3.92 -15.60 -0.53
CA LYS A 77 -5.36 -15.55 -0.78
C LYS A 77 -5.67 -15.09 -2.21
N ASN A 78 -4.66 -15.09 -3.09
CA ASN A 78 -4.75 -14.63 -4.47
C ASN A 78 -5.16 -13.16 -4.62
N ARG A 79 -4.87 -12.32 -3.60
CA ARG A 79 -5.13 -10.88 -3.66
C ARG A 79 -3.92 -10.16 -4.21
N ILE A 80 -4.16 -9.23 -5.12
CA ILE A 80 -3.13 -8.39 -5.73
C ILE A 80 -2.93 -7.17 -4.83
N ASN A 81 -1.69 -6.99 -4.37
CA ASN A 81 -1.26 -5.85 -3.58
C ASN A 81 -0.13 -5.15 -4.31
N ILE A 82 -0.02 -3.85 -4.12
CA ILE A 82 1.07 -3.06 -4.67
C ILE A 82 1.83 -2.41 -3.52
N VAL A 83 3.15 -2.55 -3.50
CA VAL A 83 4.02 -2.05 -2.43
C VAL A 83 4.92 -0.97 -3.00
N TYR A 84 4.95 0.19 -2.34
CA TYR A 84 5.86 1.30 -2.60
C TYR A 84 6.87 1.39 -1.49
N VAL A 85 8.13 1.52 -1.84
CA VAL A 85 9.15 1.88 -0.85
C VAL A 85 9.45 3.36 -1.01
N GLY A 86 9.28 4.09 0.10
CA GLY A 86 9.60 5.51 0.20
C GLY A 86 11.08 5.72 0.46
N SER A 87 11.59 6.88 0.09
CA SER A 87 12.96 7.32 0.43
C SER A 87 13.10 7.81 1.87
N GLY A 88 12.03 7.76 2.66
CA GLY A 88 11.96 8.21 4.05
C GLY A 88 10.68 7.70 4.73
N THR A 89 10.37 8.23 5.92
CA THR A 89 9.23 7.80 6.72
C THR A 89 7.89 8.14 6.04
N THR A 90 7.11 7.12 5.70
CA THR A 90 5.77 7.23 5.10
C THR A 90 4.66 7.24 6.15
N GLY A 91 4.94 6.71 7.34
CA GLY A 91 3.99 6.58 8.43
C GLY A 91 4.62 6.10 9.73
N ILE A 92 3.78 5.85 10.72
CA ILE A 92 4.16 5.28 12.00
C ILE A 92 3.29 4.05 12.31
N ALA A 93 3.82 3.13 13.10
CA ALA A 93 3.03 2.07 13.72
C ALA A 93 2.70 2.41 15.18
N LEU A 94 1.48 2.06 15.56
CA LEU A 94 0.97 2.13 16.91
C LEU A 94 0.56 0.72 17.36
N LYS A 95 0.95 0.33 18.58
CA LYS A 95 0.48 -0.89 19.24
C LYS A 95 -0.17 -0.53 20.57
N GLY A 96 -1.45 -0.87 20.75
CA GLY A 96 -2.22 -0.48 21.94
C GLY A 96 -2.17 1.03 22.23
N GLY A 97 -2.27 1.86 21.18
CA GLY A 97 -2.20 3.33 21.29
C GLY A 97 -0.80 3.92 21.50
N LYS A 98 0.25 3.10 21.61
CA LYS A 98 1.64 3.56 21.79
C LYS A 98 2.43 3.48 20.50
N TRP A 99 3.29 4.45 20.24
CA TRP A 99 4.24 4.40 19.13
C TRP A 99 5.20 3.22 19.27
N VAL A 100 5.37 2.46 18.18
CA VAL A 100 6.25 1.30 18.13
C VAL A 100 7.30 1.36 17.02
N GLY A 101 7.23 2.33 16.11
CA GLY A 101 8.26 2.54 15.10
C GLY A 101 7.78 3.29 13.86
N ASP A 102 8.75 3.66 13.04
CA ASP A 102 8.54 4.32 11.76
C ASP A 102 8.30 3.31 10.63
N MET A 103 7.45 3.69 9.68
CA MET A 103 7.11 2.94 8.48
C MET A 103 7.78 3.62 7.30
N GLY A 104 8.41 2.86 6.41
CA GLY A 104 9.14 3.41 5.24
C GLY A 104 8.58 2.97 3.90
N ALA A 105 7.47 2.24 3.90
CA ALA A 105 6.81 1.75 2.70
C ALA A 105 5.29 1.91 2.81
N VAL A 106 4.58 1.81 1.69
CA VAL A 106 3.11 1.84 1.63
C VAL A 106 2.62 0.63 0.86
N LYS A 107 1.64 -0.08 1.42
CA LYS A 107 0.94 -1.17 0.74
C LYS A 107 -0.45 -0.71 0.33
N VAL A 108 -0.73 -0.81 -0.97
CA VAL A 108 -2.04 -0.57 -1.58
C VAL A 108 -2.69 -1.91 -1.88
N VAL A 109 -3.96 -2.04 -1.55
CA VAL A 109 -4.75 -3.25 -1.75
C VAL A 109 -6.05 -2.93 -2.49
N CYS A 110 -6.66 -3.94 -3.10
CA CYS A 110 -7.89 -3.78 -3.89
C CYS A 110 -7.75 -2.74 -5.02
N HIS A 111 -6.56 -2.64 -5.63
CA HIS A 111 -6.23 -1.60 -6.61
C HIS A 111 -7.14 -1.57 -7.84
N SER A 112 -7.81 -2.67 -8.17
CA SER A 112 -8.73 -2.80 -9.30
C SER A 112 -10.19 -2.44 -8.97
N ASP A 113 -10.53 -2.24 -7.70
CA ASP A 113 -11.89 -1.95 -7.24
C ASP A 113 -11.95 -0.50 -6.72
N THR A 114 -12.58 0.39 -7.50
CA THR A 114 -12.74 1.80 -7.13
C THR A 114 -13.39 1.99 -5.79
N ASN A 115 -14.26 1.09 -5.33
CA ASN A 115 -14.97 1.27 -4.07
C ASN A 115 -14.19 0.74 -2.87
N ARG A 116 -13.17 -0.09 -3.10
CA ARG A 116 -12.44 -0.81 -2.05
C ARG A 116 -10.93 -0.55 -2.01
N ILE A 117 -10.40 0.18 -2.99
CA ILE A 117 -9.00 0.57 -3.02
C ILE A 117 -8.62 1.40 -1.78
N HIS A 118 -7.52 1.04 -1.14
CA HIS A 118 -6.97 1.80 -0.02
C HIS A 118 -5.48 1.47 0.20
N GLY A 119 -4.75 2.41 0.80
CA GLY A 119 -3.33 2.28 1.14
C GLY A 119 -3.08 2.37 2.64
N PHE A 120 -2.00 1.75 3.11
CA PHE A 120 -1.52 1.91 4.49
C PHE A 120 0.00 1.77 4.59
N PRO A 121 0.67 2.49 5.52
CA PRO A 121 2.10 2.36 5.72
C PRO A 121 2.47 0.98 6.27
N ILE A 122 3.66 0.49 5.91
CA ILE A 122 4.26 -0.75 6.42
C ILE A 122 5.75 -0.55 6.70
N ALA A 123 6.34 -1.39 7.55
CA ALA A 123 7.76 -1.32 7.82
C ALA A 123 8.56 -1.92 6.65
N ILE A 124 9.71 -1.31 6.30
CA ILE A 124 10.62 -1.86 5.28
C ILE A 124 11.15 -3.23 5.70
N THR A 125 11.27 -3.49 7.00
CA THR A 125 11.68 -4.79 7.56
C THR A 125 10.66 -5.92 7.32
N GLU A 126 9.42 -5.59 6.95
CA GLU A 126 8.42 -6.58 6.49
C GLU A 126 8.64 -6.99 5.03
N LEU A 127 9.53 -6.29 4.31
CA LEU A 127 9.88 -6.56 2.93
C LEU A 127 11.12 -7.45 2.87
N SER A 128 11.17 -8.25 1.83
CA SER A 128 12.25 -9.20 1.57
C SER A 128 12.64 -9.13 0.11
N SER A 129 13.91 -9.39 -0.20
CA SER A 129 14.35 -9.43 -1.60
C SER A 129 13.52 -10.49 -2.31
N ALA A 130 12.94 -10.11 -3.44
CA ALA A 130 12.13 -10.99 -4.24
C ALA A 130 12.63 -10.98 -5.68
N SER A 131 12.54 -12.11 -6.36
CA SER A 131 12.74 -12.17 -7.80
C SER A 131 11.41 -12.04 -8.51
N CYS A 132 11.35 -11.21 -9.56
CA CYS A 132 10.18 -11.16 -10.41
C CYS A 132 9.99 -12.51 -11.10
N ILE A 133 8.83 -13.14 -10.93
CA ILE A 133 8.56 -14.47 -11.50
C ILE A 133 8.57 -14.48 -13.04
N GLN A 134 8.33 -13.34 -13.68
CA GLN A 134 8.27 -13.24 -15.15
C GLN A 134 9.62 -12.93 -15.80
N CYS A 135 10.43 -12.03 -15.22
CA CYS A 135 11.70 -11.61 -15.83
C CYS A 135 12.96 -12.03 -15.05
N GLY A 136 12.80 -12.69 -13.90
CA GLY A 136 13.90 -13.15 -13.04
C GLY A 136 14.68 -12.05 -12.32
N LYS A 137 14.48 -10.77 -12.66
CA LYS A 137 15.18 -9.64 -12.03
C LYS A 137 14.89 -9.57 -10.53
N ILE A 138 15.93 -9.25 -9.76
CA ILE A 138 15.77 -8.89 -8.36
C ILE A 138 14.96 -7.61 -8.27
N ILE A 139 13.92 -7.65 -7.47
CA ILE A 139 13.09 -6.51 -7.12
C ILE A 139 13.72 -5.88 -5.88
N PRO A 140 14.32 -4.68 -5.99
CA PRO A 140 14.73 -3.93 -4.82
C PRO A 140 13.47 -3.47 -4.06
N TYR A 141 13.54 -3.53 -2.74
CA TYR A 141 12.62 -2.85 -1.84
C TYR A 141 13.39 -1.73 -1.19
#